data_AF-A0A1L9R9L9-F1
#
_entry.id   AF-A0A1L9R9L9-F1
#
_cell.length_a   1.000
_cell.length_b   1.000
_cell.length_c   1.000
_cell.angle_alpha   90.00
_cell.angle_beta   90.00
_cell.angle_gamma   90.00
#
_symmetry.space_group_name_H-M   'P 1'
#
loop_
_entity.id
_entity.type
_entity.pdbx_description
1 polymer ?
#
loop_
_entity_poly.entity_id
_entity_poly.type
_entity_poly.pdbx_seq_one_letter_code
_entity_poly.pdbx_strand_id
1 'polypeptide(L)'
;MSNSREDNEVNVSGEEKVNAMRGYKAALKNPKVSPEGKQHARDVLDNEIHWDQPRQELYGIRQQNKEPNRVAGGLKAAQVNPRVTDRGKKGASEKLDQMGPGPQE
;
A
#
# COMPACT_ATOMS: atom_id res chain seq x y z
N MET A 1 -13.49 -21.17 33.61
CA MET A 1 -12.68 -21.81 32.55
C MET A 1 -12.21 -20.71 31.62
N SER A 2 -10.91 -20.66 31.39
CA SER A 2 -10.19 -19.55 30.78
C SER A 2 -10.68 -19.25 29.36
N ASN A 3 -11.01 -18.00 29.07
CA ASN A 3 -11.14 -17.53 27.69
C ASN A 3 -9.74 -17.53 27.08
N SER A 4 -9.41 -18.61 26.37
CA SER A 4 -8.25 -18.67 25.49
C SER A 4 -8.38 -17.53 24.50
N ARG A 5 -7.46 -16.56 24.62
CA ARG A 5 -7.27 -15.46 23.69
C ARG A 5 -6.76 -16.10 22.41
N GLU A 6 -7.69 -16.44 21.53
CA GLU A 6 -7.41 -16.96 20.20
C GLU A 6 -6.40 -16.04 19.52
N ASP A 7 -5.40 -16.69 18.96
CA ASP A 7 -4.24 -16.13 18.30
C ASP A 7 -4.66 -15.10 17.25
N ASN A 8 -4.57 -13.83 17.61
CA ASN A 8 -4.50 -12.74 16.64
C ASN A 8 -3.10 -12.81 16.03
N GLU A 9 -2.89 -13.83 15.21
CA GLU A 9 -1.78 -13.89 14.27
C GLU A 9 -1.98 -12.69 13.36
N VAL A 10 -1.34 -11.58 13.73
CA VAL A 10 -1.32 -10.36 12.94
C VAL A 10 -0.67 -10.77 11.65
N ASN A 11 -1.50 -11.03 10.63
CA ASN A 11 -1.05 -11.19 9.27
C ASN A 11 -0.45 -9.83 8.92
N VAL A 12 0.84 -9.65 9.22
CA VAL A 12 1.62 -8.46 8.89
C VAL A 12 1.58 -8.42 7.37
N SER A 13 0.56 -7.72 6.87
CA SER A 13 0.24 -7.62 5.46
C SER A 13 1.51 -7.23 4.72
N GLY A 14 1.73 -7.73 3.51
CA GLY A 14 2.91 -7.38 2.73
C GLY A 14 3.15 -5.87 2.66
N GLU A 15 2.09 -5.07 2.78
CA GLU A 15 2.13 -3.61 2.88
C GLU A 15 2.83 -3.09 4.14
N GLU A 16 2.61 -3.71 5.29
CA GLU A 16 3.23 -3.33 6.55
C GLU A 16 4.74 -3.62 6.51
N LYS A 17 5.13 -4.75 5.91
CA LYS A 17 6.54 -5.04 5.61
C LYS A 17 7.16 -3.99 4.68
N VAL A 18 6.44 -3.58 3.62
CA VAL A 18 6.91 -2.51 2.71
C VAL A 18 7.07 -1.18 3.43
N ASN A 19 6.12 -0.81 4.29
CA ASN A 19 6.14 0.44 5.04
C ASN A 19 7.26 0.44 6.07
N ALA A 20 7.45 -0.67 6.80
CA ALA A 20 8.57 -0.85 7.72
C ALA A 20 9.91 -0.73 7.00
N MET A 21 10.09 -1.39 5.84
CA MET A 21 11.31 -1.25 5.03
C MET A 21 11.62 0.21 4.67
N ARG A 22 10.61 0.95 4.24
CA ARG A 22 10.76 2.38 3.89
C ARG A 22 11.18 3.20 5.11
N GLY A 23 10.56 2.94 6.26
CA GLY A 23 10.87 3.59 7.53
C GLY A 23 12.31 3.35 7.98
N TYR A 24 12.73 2.08 8.04
CA TYR A 24 14.09 1.74 8.45
C TYR A 24 15.14 2.28 7.47
N LYS A 25 14.88 2.24 6.16
CA LYS A 25 15.77 2.86 5.17
C LYS A 25 15.90 4.37 5.34
N ALA A 26 14.80 5.05 5.68
CA ALA A 26 14.82 6.47 5.98
C ALA A 26 15.65 6.76 7.24
N ALA A 27 15.51 5.93 8.28
CA ALA A 27 16.29 6.03 9.51
C ALA A 27 17.80 5.94 9.24
N LEU A 28 18.24 5.06 8.34
CA LEU A 28 19.66 4.94 7.94
C LEU A 28 20.23 6.22 7.30
N LYS A 29 19.40 6.96 6.56
CA LYS A 29 19.80 8.19 5.87
C LYS A 29 19.62 9.45 6.74
N ASN A 30 18.85 9.37 7.81
CA ASN A 30 18.57 10.51 8.66
C ASN A 30 19.79 10.84 9.55
N PRO A 31 20.36 12.05 9.48
CA PRO A 31 21.48 12.45 10.34
C PRO A 31 21.10 12.58 11.82
N LYS A 32 19.80 12.73 12.14
CA LYS A 32 19.31 12.84 13.53
C LYS A 32 19.16 11.50 14.25
N VAL A 33 19.31 10.37 13.53
CA VAL A 33 19.25 9.04 14.12
C VAL A 33 20.63 8.65 14.62
N SER A 34 20.67 8.11 15.85
CA SER A 34 21.92 7.70 16.49
C SER A 34 22.62 6.57 15.72
N PRO A 35 23.93 6.38 15.91
CA PRO A 35 24.67 5.25 15.32
C PRO A 35 24.04 3.90 15.67
N GLU A 36 23.62 3.70 16.92
CA GLU A 36 23.01 2.47 17.42
C GLU A 36 21.64 2.24 16.78
N GLY A 37 20.83 3.29 16.64
CA GLY A 37 19.54 3.21 15.97
C GLY A 37 19.68 2.87 14.48
N LYS A 38 20.75 3.34 13.83
CA LYS A 38 21.07 2.95 12.46
C LYS A 38 21.53 1.50 12.37
N GLN A 39 22.32 1.03 13.32
CA GLN A 39 22.75 -0.37 13.33
C GLN A 39 21.54 -1.30 13.47
N HIS A 40 20.66 -1.01 14.43
CA HIS A 40 19.42 -1.76 14.60
C HIS A 40 18.54 -1.73 13.34
N ALA A 41 18.39 -0.57 12.70
CA ALA A 41 17.65 -0.46 11.45
C ALA A 41 18.25 -1.31 10.30
N ARG A 42 19.58 -1.51 10.26
CA ARG A 42 20.22 -2.43 9.31
C ARG A 42 19.89 -3.87 9.66
N ASP A 43 20.04 -4.23 10.93
CA ASP A 43 19.83 -5.61 11.38
C ASP A 43 18.40 -6.07 11.11
N VAL A 44 17.40 -5.21 11.32
CA VAL A 44 15.99 -5.49 11.01
C VAL A 44 15.77 -5.61 9.49
N LEU A 45 16.38 -4.75 8.68
CA LEU A 45 16.26 -4.81 7.22
C LEU A 45 16.85 -6.10 6.62
N ASP A 46 17.98 -6.57 7.16
CA ASP A 46 18.69 -7.73 6.63
C ASP A 46 18.14 -9.06 7.18
N ASN A 47 17.83 -9.13 8.48
CA ASN A 47 17.45 -10.38 9.14
C ASN A 47 15.94 -10.63 9.23
N GLU A 48 15.12 -9.57 9.36
CA GLU A 48 13.67 -9.74 9.55
C GLU A 48 12.88 -9.48 8.27
N ILE A 49 13.21 -8.40 7.56
CA ILE A 49 12.45 -8.01 6.36
C ILE A 49 13.09 -8.52 5.06
N HIS A 50 14.33 -9.01 5.12
CA HIS A 50 15.11 -9.55 3.99
C HIS A 50 15.09 -8.65 2.75
N TRP A 51 15.88 -7.58 2.83
CA TRP A 51 16.02 -6.49 1.85
C TRP A 51 16.16 -6.90 0.36
N ASP A 52 16.63 -8.11 0.05
CA ASP A 52 16.99 -8.54 -1.31
C ASP A 52 15.87 -9.31 -2.06
N GLN A 53 14.91 -9.89 -1.34
CA GLN A 53 13.76 -10.60 -1.93
C GLN A 53 12.65 -9.73 -2.55
N PRO A 54 12.41 -8.46 -2.16
CA PRO A 54 11.06 -7.93 -2.23
C PRO A 54 10.77 -7.24 -3.55
N ARG A 55 11.65 -7.25 -4.57
CA ARG A 55 11.39 -6.45 -5.78
C ARG A 55 10.24 -7.00 -6.60
N GLN A 56 10.06 -8.33 -6.66
CA GLN A 56 8.97 -8.99 -7.38
C GLN A 56 7.70 -9.12 -6.51
N GLU A 57 7.84 -9.45 -5.22
CA GLU A 57 6.72 -9.44 -4.28
C GLU A 57 6.15 -8.03 -4.04
N LEU A 58 6.96 -6.95 -4.04
CA LEU A 58 6.43 -5.57 -4.01
C LEU A 58 5.54 -5.27 -5.21
N TYR A 59 5.83 -5.86 -6.38
CA TYR A 59 4.99 -5.68 -7.56
C TYR A 59 3.67 -6.42 -7.38
N GLY A 60 3.69 -7.63 -6.82
CA GLY A 60 2.50 -8.39 -6.43
C GLY A 60 1.63 -7.62 -5.43
N ILE A 61 2.19 -7.19 -4.30
CA ILE A 61 1.47 -6.47 -3.24
C ILE A 61 0.91 -5.13 -3.75
N ARG A 62 1.69 -4.34 -4.51
CA ARG A 62 1.21 -3.07 -5.09
C ARG A 62 0.22 -3.24 -6.24
N GLN A 63 0.11 -4.43 -6.84
CA GLN A 63 -0.92 -4.72 -7.84
C GLN A 63 -2.16 -5.35 -7.22
N GLN A 64 -2.01 -6.20 -6.21
CA GLN A 64 -3.11 -6.84 -5.49
C GLN A 64 -3.97 -5.81 -4.74
N ASN A 65 -3.38 -4.68 -4.33
CA ASN A 65 -4.10 -3.58 -3.67
C ASN A 65 -4.29 -2.34 -4.56
N LYS A 66 -4.38 -2.50 -5.89
CA LYS A 66 -4.96 -1.45 -6.74
C LYS A 66 -6.48 -1.55 -6.65
N GLU A 67 -6.95 -1.03 -5.52
CA GLU A 67 -8.32 -1.05 -5.08
C GLU A 67 -9.27 -0.56 -6.17
N PRO A 68 -10.42 -1.22 -6.36
CA PRO A 68 -11.56 -0.67 -7.09
C PRO A 68 -11.80 0.82 -6.78
N ASN A 69 -11.53 1.25 -5.54
CA ASN A 69 -11.58 2.64 -5.08
C ASN A 69 -10.65 3.59 -5.83
N ARG A 70 -9.42 3.17 -6.18
CA ARG A 70 -8.50 4.01 -6.96
C ARG A 70 -8.93 4.14 -8.42
N VAL A 71 -9.45 3.06 -9.00
CA VAL A 71 -10.00 3.09 -10.36
C VAL A 71 -11.23 3.98 -10.39
N ALA A 72 -12.16 3.80 -9.43
CA ALA A 72 -13.33 4.65 -9.28
C ALA A 72 -12.96 6.13 -9.06
N GLY A 73 -11.96 6.41 -8.21
CA GLY A 73 -11.44 7.76 -8.00
C GLY A 73 -10.87 8.39 -9.28
N GLY A 74 -10.14 7.62 -10.09
CA GLY A 74 -9.62 8.07 -11.38
C GLY A 74 -10.73 8.36 -12.40
N LEU A 75 -11.75 7.49 -12.47
CA LEU A 75 -12.92 7.70 -13.33
C LEU A 75 -13.73 8.93 -12.91
N LYS A 76 -13.90 9.14 -11.59
CA LYS A 76 -14.57 10.32 -11.03
C LYS A 76 -13.79 11.61 -11.34
N ALA A 77 -12.46 11.56 -11.25
CA ALA A 77 -11.61 12.67 -11.67
C ALA A 77 -11.72 12.94 -13.17
N ALA A 78 -11.83 11.90 -14.01
CA ALA A 78 -11.99 12.05 -15.46
C ALA A 78 -13.30 12.74 -15.83
N GLN A 79 -14.40 12.53 -15.08
CA GLN A 79 -15.70 13.18 -15.31
C GLN A 79 -15.62 14.71 -15.18
N VAL A 80 -14.87 15.21 -14.19
CA VAL A 80 -14.79 16.65 -13.88
C VAL A 80 -13.65 17.37 -14.61
N ASN A 81 -12.72 16.63 -15.18
CA ASN A 81 -11.53 17.21 -15.80
C ASN A 81 -11.88 17.92 -17.14
N PRO A 82 -11.63 19.23 -17.28
CA PRO A 82 -11.93 19.97 -18.49
C PRO A 82 -11.07 19.57 -19.69
N ARG A 83 -9.94 18.88 -19.48
CA ARG A 83 -9.08 18.33 -20.54
C ARG A 83 -9.59 16.99 -21.09
N VAL A 84 -10.61 16.40 -20.48
CA VAL A 84 -11.21 15.15 -20.94
C VAL A 84 -12.37 15.48 -21.87
N THR A 85 -12.44 14.79 -23.00
CA THR A 85 -13.53 14.93 -23.98
C THR A 85 -14.87 14.47 -23.41
N ASP A 86 -15.98 14.99 -23.92
CA ASP A 86 -17.32 14.59 -23.45
C ASP A 86 -17.59 13.10 -23.62
N ARG A 87 -17.08 12.49 -24.69
CA ARG A 87 -17.12 11.04 -24.89
C ARG A 87 -16.32 10.30 -23.81
N GLY A 88 -15.15 10.83 -23.43
CA GLY A 88 -14.32 10.27 -22.36
C GLY A 88 -14.99 10.36 -20.99
N LYS A 89 -15.66 11.49 -20.69
CA LYS A 89 -16.44 11.68 -19.46
C LYS A 89 -17.60 10.70 -19.38
N LYS A 90 -18.36 10.53 -20.47
CA LYS A 90 -19.47 9.58 -20.55
C LYS A 90 -19.00 8.14 -20.32
N GLY A 91 -17.92 7.72 -20.98
CA GLY A 91 -17.35 6.39 -20.77
C GLY A 91 -16.82 6.18 -19.35
N ALA A 92 -16.34 7.23 -18.68
CA ALA A 92 -15.94 7.15 -17.28
C ALA A 92 -17.14 6.94 -16.35
N SER A 93 -18.28 7.58 -16.62
CA SER A 93 -19.54 7.34 -15.91
C SER A 93 -20.06 5.93 -16.11
N GLU A 94 -20.14 5.45 -17.35
CA GLU A 94 -20.63 4.09 -17.64
C GLU A 94 -19.78 3.02 -16.95
N LYS A 95 -18.45 3.23 -16.91
CA LYS A 95 -17.52 2.31 -16.26
C LYS A 95 -17.61 2.36 -14.73
N LEU A 96 -17.92 3.53 -14.15
CA LEU A 96 -18.22 3.66 -12.71
C LEU A 96 -19.50 2.92 -12.33
N ASP A 97 -20.56 3.08 -13.13
CA ASP A 97 -21.84 2.41 -12.90
C ASP A 97 -21.68 0.88 -12.98
N GLN A 98 -20.88 0.39 -13.94
CA GLN A 98 -20.58 -1.03 -14.10
C GLN A 98 -19.75 -1.61 -12.94
N MET A 99 -18.95 -0.79 -12.25
CA MET A 99 -18.17 -1.22 -11.09
C MET A 99 -19.04 -1.36 -9.82
N GLY A 100 -20.26 -0.82 -9.80
CA GLY A 100 -21.13 -0.77 -8.63
C GLY A 100 -20.65 0.24 -7.57
N PRO A 101 -21.42 0.47 -6.50
CA PRO A 101 -20.94 1.27 -5.37
C PRO A 101 -19.72 0.55 -4.78
N GLY A 102 -18.55 1.19 -4.87
CA GLY A 102 -17.37 0.73 -4.15
C GLY A 102 -17.70 0.59 -2.65
N PRO A 103 -16.96 -0.26 -1.90
CA PRO A 103 -17.17 -0.38 -0.47
C PRO A 103 -17.15 1.02 0.15
N GLN A 104 -18.29 1.38 0.75
CA GLN A 104 -18.45 2.61 1.51
C GLN A 104 -17.58 2.45 2.75
N GLU A 105 -16.63 3.35 2.95
CA GLU A 105 -15.88 3.48 4.21
C GLU A 105 -16.81 3.80 5.38
#